data_AF-A0A1I6TXW9-F1
#
_entry.id   AF-A0A1I6TXW9-F1
#
_cell.length_a   1.000
_cell.length_b   1.000
_cell.length_c   1.000
_cell.angle_alpha   90.00
_cell.angle_beta   90.00
_cell.angle_gamma   90.00
#
_symmetry.space_group_name_H-M   'P 1'
#
loop_
_entity.id
_entity.type
_entity.pdbx_description
1 polymer ?
#
loop_
_entity_poly.entity_id
_entity_poly.type
_entity_poly.pdbx_seq_one_letter_code
_entity_poly.pdbx_strand_id
1 'polypeptide(L)'
;MVTLTLLAAFLFLVFAQAAVVRSEGQSAADAAALAAAQEARDRLLDGGGDWGDIVAGDGFAVGSACEAAARLAGRNNATVASCDPDRARTGYTVTVETGRTVGDSLIPGTEQQTAQARATAVIRGLCDVDTDEEDLVELRCEEDRRWSFDPQDEETWPDARDLFRVYLDE
;
A
#
# COMPACT_ATOMS: atom_id res chain seq x y z
N MET A 1 -47.65 4.27 17.75
CA MET A 1 -46.65 3.20 17.51
C MET A 1 -45.78 3.46 16.29
N VAL A 2 -46.33 3.92 15.15
CA VAL A 2 -45.56 4.19 13.91
C VAL A 2 -44.52 5.31 14.06
N THR A 3 -44.81 6.33 14.87
CA THR A 3 -43.87 7.44 15.15
C THR A 3 -42.65 7.02 15.95
N LEU A 4 -42.79 6.06 16.87
CA LEU A 4 -41.67 5.54 17.67
C LEU A 4 -40.74 4.66 16.82
N THR A 5 -41.31 3.85 15.93
CA THR A 5 -40.53 3.01 15.00
C THR A 5 -39.83 3.84 13.93
N LEU A 6 -40.47 4.89 13.39
CA LEU A 6 -39.82 5.81 12.44
C LEU A 6 -38.66 6.59 13.10
N LEU A 7 -38.83 7.05 14.34
CA LEU A 7 -37.78 7.73 15.10
C LEU A 7 -36.61 6.78 15.39
N ALA A 8 -36.88 5.55 15.82
CA ALA A 8 -35.85 4.54 16.06
C ALA A 8 -35.11 4.19 14.75
N ALA A 9 -35.83 3.97 13.66
CA ALA A 9 -35.24 3.68 12.35
C ALA A 9 -34.35 4.83 11.85
N PHE A 10 -34.78 6.08 12.05
CA PHE A 10 -34.00 7.26 11.69
C PHE A 10 -32.72 7.38 12.53
N LEU A 11 -32.78 7.13 13.85
CA LEU A 11 -31.60 7.10 14.71
C LEU A 11 -30.59 6.02 14.28
N PHE A 12 -31.04 4.82 13.93
CA PHE A 12 -30.16 3.76 13.42
C PHE A 12 -29.48 4.12 12.09
N LEU A 13 -30.18 4.86 11.21
CA LEU A 13 -29.64 5.31 9.92
C LEU A 13 -28.49 6.31 10.09
N VAL A 14 -28.55 7.20 11.08
CA VAL A 14 -27.51 8.21 11.34
C VAL A 14 -26.23 7.56 11.89
N PHE A 15 -26.33 6.61 12.83
CA PHE A 15 -25.15 5.89 13.32
C PHE A 15 -24.49 5.01 12.24
N ALA A 16 -25.27 4.53 11.27
CA ALA A 16 -24.73 3.77 10.13
C ALA A 16 -23.85 4.63 9.22
N GLN A 17 -24.13 5.93 9.07
CA GLN A 17 -23.37 6.83 8.18
C GLN A 17 -21.95 7.09 8.69
N ALA A 18 -21.77 7.30 9.99
CA ALA A 18 -20.44 7.49 10.58
C ALA A 18 -19.55 6.23 10.47
N ALA A 19 -20.15 5.03 10.57
CA ALA A 19 -19.44 3.78 10.39
C ALA A 19 -18.97 3.58 8.93
N VAL A 20 -19.78 4.01 7.95
CA VAL A 20 -19.43 3.97 6.52
C VAL A 20 -18.27 4.89 6.21
N VAL A 21 -18.27 6.15 6.67
CA VAL A 21 -17.19 7.11 6.40
C VAL A 21 -15.84 6.63 6.98
N ARG A 22 -15.86 6.02 8.17
CA ARG A 22 -14.65 5.44 8.77
C ARG A 22 -14.11 4.25 7.96
N SER A 23 -15.00 3.39 7.47
CA SER A 23 -14.65 2.26 6.60
C SER A 23 -14.08 2.72 5.25
N GLU A 24 -14.60 3.81 4.70
CA GLU A 24 -14.14 4.40 3.44
C GLU A 24 -12.75 5.04 3.58
N GLY A 25 -12.49 5.74 4.68
CA GLY A 25 -11.16 6.29 4.97
C GLY A 25 -10.10 5.20 5.07
N GLN A 26 -10.38 4.11 5.79
CA GLN A 26 -9.43 2.99 5.91
C GLN A 26 -9.19 2.32 4.55
N SER A 27 -10.25 2.05 3.78
CA SER A 27 -10.11 1.48 2.43
C SER A 27 -9.26 2.37 1.51
N ALA A 28 -9.37 3.69 1.63
CA ALA A 28 -8.55 4.64 0.90
C ALA A 28 -7.07 4.60 1.34
N ALA A 29 -6.81 4.50 2.65
CA ALA A 29 -5.45 4.37 3.18
C ALA A 29 -4.79 3.06 2.73
N ASP A 30 -5.52 1.95 2.83
CA ASP A 30 -5.07 0.61 2.42
C ASP A 30 -4.71 0.58 0.93
N ALA A 31 -5.59 1.11 0.07
CA ALA A 31 -5.36 1.20 -1.36
C ALA A 31 -4.15 2.09 -1.69
N ALA A 32 -3.97 3.20 -0.98
CA ALA A 32 -2.85 4.12 -1.18
C ALA A 32 -1.51 3.51 -0.73
N ALA A 33 -1.49 2.83 0.43
CA ALA A 33 -0.30 2.14 0.93
C ALA A 33 0.12 0.99 0.00
N LEU A 34 -0.83 0.15 -0.41
CA LEU A 34 -0.56 -0.93 -1.38
C LEU A 34 -0.02 -0.37 -2.70
N ALA A 35 -0.57 0.74 -3.19
CA ALA A 35 -0.08 1.37 -4.41
C ALA A 35 1.35 1.88 -4.28
N ALA A 36 1.71 2.52 -3.16
CA ALA A 36 3.08 2.94 -2.92
C ALA A 36 4.03 1.74 -2.88
N ALA A 37 3.69 0.69 -2.12
CA ALA A 37 4.52 -0.50 -2.01
C ALA A 37 4.64 -1.28 -3.34
N GLN A 38 3.57 -1.36 -4.13
CA GLN A 38 3.60 -1.98 -5.46
C GLN A 38 4.47 -1.20 -6.43
N GLU A 39 4.31 0.12 -6.48
CA GLU A 39 5.15 0.97 -7.31
C GLU A 39 6.62 0.84 -6.91
N ALA A 40 6.93 0.95 -5.62
CA ALA A 40 8.29 0.77 -5.11
C ALA A 40 8.88 -0.61 -5.45
N ARG A 41 8.10 -1.70 -5.29
CA ARG A 41 8.51 -3.04 -5.71
C ARG A 41 8.88 -3.08 -7.18
N ASP A 42 8.03 -2.52 -8.04
CA ASP A 42 8.23 -2.59 -9.49
C ASP A 42 9.49 -1.82 -9.92
N ARG A 43 9.92 -0.81 -9.14
CA ARG A 43 11.15 -0.05 -9.39
C ARG A 43 12.43 -0.70 -8.86
N LEU A 44 12.36 -1.76 -8.05
CA LEU A 44 13.57 -2.41 -7.50
C LEU A 44 14.48 -2.99 -8.59
N LEU A 45 13.94 -3.24 -9.79
CA LEU A 45 14.69 -3.77 -10.93
C LEU A 45 15.23 -2.67 -11.87
N ASP A 46 14.74 -1.42 -11.77
CA ASP A 46 14.99 -0.37 -12.78
C ASP A 46 16.47 0.09 -12.91
N GLY A 47 17.36 -0.34 -12.01
CA GLY A 47 18.75 0.10 -11.98
C GLY A 47 19.79 -0.97 -12.35
N GLY A 48 19.39 -2.25 -12.38
CA GLY A 48 20.33 -3.36 -12.22
C GLY A 48 21.19 -3.20 -10.95
N GLY A 49 22.09 -4.16 -10.69
CA GLY A 49 22.99 -4.08 -9.54
C GLY A 49 23.26 -5.43 -8.91
N ASP A 50 23.76 -5.39 -7.67
CA ASP A 50 23.95 -6.57 -6.83
C ASP A 50 22.58 -7.21 -6.56
N TRP A 51 22.45 -8.49 -6.90
CA TRP A 51 21.18 -9.18 -6.76
C TRP A 51 20.84 -9.46 -5.31
N GLY A 52 21.84 -9.51 -4.43
CA GLY A 52 21.66 -9.61 -2.99
C GLY A 52 20.92 -8.39 -2.44
N ASP A 53 21.39 -7.19 -2.80
CA ASP A 53 20.75 -5.92 -2.43
C ASP A 53 19.33 -5.84 -3.01
N ILE A 54 19.15 -6.21 -4.29
CA ILE A 54 17.84 -6.20 -4.95
C ILE A 54 16.86 -7.10 -4.19
N VAL A 55 17.17 -8.39 -3.98
CA VAL A 55 16.24 -9.33 -3.32
C VAL A 55 16.00 -9.00 -1.85
N ALA A 56 16.94 -8.30 -1.19
CA ALA A 56 16.75 -7.73 0.14
C ALA A 56 15.77 -6.54 0.14
N GLY A 57 15.44 -6.00 -1.03
CA GLY A 57 14.56 -4.84 -1.20
C GLY A 57 15.28 -3.52 -0.99
N ASP A 58 16.60 -3.47 -1.14
CA ASP A 58 17.35 -2.24 -1.01
C ASP A 58 17.02 -1.27 -2.15
N GLY A 59 16.97 0.02 -1.82
CA GLY A 59 16.57 1.05 -2.78
C GLY A 59 15.06 1.17 -3.01
N PHE A 60 14.20 0.42 -2.29
CA PHE A 60 12.74 0.52 -2.42
C PHE A 60 12.17 1.93 -2.23
N ALA A 61 12.88 2.80 -1.51
CA ALA A 61 12.44 4.15 -1.16
C ALA A 61 12.54 5.11 -2.35
N VAL A 62 11.60 5.01 -3.28
CA VAL A 62 11.50 5.85 -4.49
C VAL A 62 10.41 6.93 -4.37
N GLY A 63 10.61 8.07 -5.04
CA GLY A 63 9.66 9.18 -5.04
C GLY A 63 8.33 8.86 -5.74
N SER A 64 8.37 8.06 -6.81
CA SER A 64 7.19 7.65 -7.58
C SER A 64 6.16 6.88 -6.75
N ALA A 65 6.58 6.20 -5.68
CA ALA A 65 5.70 5.47 -4.79
C ALA A 65 4.62 6.37 -4.17
N CYS A 66 4.99 7.58 -3.72
CA CYS A 66 4.04 8.51 -3.13
C CYS A 66 3.11 9.15 -4.18
N GLU A 67 3.54 9.25 -5.44
CA GLU A 67 2.66 9.65 -6.54
C GLU A 67 1.61 8.57 -6.83
N ALA A 68 1.99 7.29 -6.78
CA ALA A 68 1.08 6.16 -6.89
C ALA A 68 0.05 6.12 -5.74
N ALA A 69 0.50 6.33 -4.50
CA ALA A 69 -0.38 6.49 -3.34
C ALA A 69 -1.39 7.62 -3.53
N ALA A 70 -0.93 8.82 -3.94
CA ALA A 70 -1.80 9.96 -4.17
C ALA A 70 -2.86 9.69 -5.24
N ARG A 71 -2.47 9.01 -6.32
CA ARG A 71 -3.39 8.60 -7.40
C ARG A 71 -4.48 7.66 -6.90
N LEU A 72 -4.13 6.64 -6.10
CA LEU A 72 -5.13 5.71 -5.56
C LEU A 72 -5.98 6.34 -4.44
N ALA A 73 -5.41 7.18 -3.58
CA ALA A 73 -6.17 7.93 -2.57
C ALA A 73 -7.24 8.80 -3.24
N GLY A 74 -6.88 9.54 -4.30
CA GLY A 74 -7.81 10.39 -5.05
C GLY A 74 -8.97 9.61 -5.67
N ARG A 75 -8.72 8.40 -6.18
CA ARG A 75 -9.78 7.50 -6.67
C ARG A 75 -10.75 7.03 -5.58
N ASN A 76 -10.32 7.06 -4.32
CA ASN A 76 -11.12 6.73 -3.15
C ASN A 76 -11.62 7.99 -2.41
N ASN A 77 -11.66 9.15 -3.08
CA ASN A 77 -12.12 10.41 -2.52
C ASN A 77 -11.38 10.80 -1.23
N ALA A 78 -10.06 10.58 -1.21
CA ALA A 78 -9.17 10.97 -0.13
C ALA A 78 -7.92 11.67 -0.69
N THR A 79 -7.26 12.45 0.16
CA THR A 79 -5.99 13.11 -0.16
C THR A 79 -4.90 12.52 0.72
N VAL A 80 -3.70 12.30 0.19
CA VAL A 80 -2.56 11.87 1.00
C VAL A 80 -2.11 13.02 1.90
N ALA A 81 -2.17 12.80 3.21
CA ALA A 81 -1.66 13.72 4.22
C ALA A 81 -0.18 13.45 4.53
N SER A 82 0.23 12.18 4.55
CA SER A 82 1.65 11.78 4.63
C SER A 82 1.88 10.48 3.85
N CYS A 83 3.08 10.34 3.29
CA CYS A 83 3.53 9.12 2.63
C CYS A 83 5.02 8.98 2.90
N ASP A 84 5.37 8.01 3.72
CA ASP A 84 6.70 7.89 4.30
C ASP A 84 7.23 6.46 4.09
N PRO A 85 8.46 6.29 3.56
CA PRO A 85 9.07 4.98 3.47
C PRO A 85 9.39 4.47 4.88
N ASP A 86 8.92 3.26 5.16
CA ASP A 86 9.24 2.49 6.35
C ASP A 86 10.44 1.59 6.07
N ARG A 87 11.62 2.03 6.50
CA ARG A 87 12.87 1.28 6.33
C ARG A 87 13.00 0.09 7.28
N ALA A 88 12.28 0.07 8.39
CA ALA A 88 12.36 -1.03 9.34
C ALA A 88 11.62 -2.27 8.81
N ARG A 89 10.56 -2.03 8.04
CA ARG A 89 9.71 -3.08 7.48
C ARG A 89 9.79 -3.18 5.95
N THR A 90 10.66 -2.43 5.29
CA THR A 90 10.77 -2.34 3.82
C THR A 90 9.40 -2.10 3.18
N GLY A 91 8.84 -0.92 3.38
CA GLY A 91 7.47 -0.63 2.96
C GLY A 91 7.10 0.85 3.01
N TYR A 92 5.82 1.16 2.93
CA TYR A 92 5.32 2.54 3.01
C TYR A 92 4.20 2.65 4.03
N THR A 93 4.29 3.67 4.88
CA THR A 93 3.18 4.11 5.73
C THR A 93 2.52 5.30 5.07
N VAL A 94 1.23 5.19 4.78
CA VAL A 94 0.44 6.26 4.15
C VAL A 94 -0.67 6.69 5.10
N THR A 95 -0.75 7.99 5.36
CA THR A 95 -1.87 8.61 6.06
C THR A 95 -2.69 9.39 5.03
N VAL A 96 -4.00 9.17 5.01
CA VAL A 96 -4.93 9.87 4.12
C VAL A 96 -5.95 10.65 4.93
N GLU A 97 -6.48 11.70 4.31
CA GLU A 97 -7.60 12.48 4.81
C GLU A 97 -8.79 12.35 3.85
N THR A 98 -9.96 11.96 4.36
CA THR A 98 -11.14 11.79 3.53
C THR A 98 -11.66 13.14 3.02
N GLY A 99 -11.97 13.22 1.73
CA GLY A 99 -12.57 14.42 1.12
C GLY A 99 -14.06 14.59 1.45
N ARG A 100 -14.69 13.60 2.09
CA ARG A 100 -16.02 13.75 2.71
C ARG A 100 -15.84 14.03 4.20
N THR A 101 -16.59 14.99 4.71
CA THR A 101 -16.77 15.17 6.15
C THR A 101 -17.52 13.96 6.70
N VAL A 102 -17.33 13.64 7.99
CA VAL A 102 -18.30 12.79 8.68
C VAL A 102 -19.64 13.55 8.66
N GLY A 103 -20.53 13.17 7.74
CA GLY A 103 -21.76 13.92 7.45
C GLY A 103 -22.59 14.20 8.70
N ASP A 104 -23.37 15.29 8.68
CA ASP A 104 -24.26 15.83 9.74
C ASP A 104 -24.07 15.16 11.11
N SER A 105 -22.89 15.35 11.68
CA SER A 105 -22.65 14.84 13.00
C SER A 105 -23.56 15.58 13.97
N LEU A 106 -24.39 14.84 14.67
CA LEU A 106 -25.26 15.36 15.74
C LEU A 106 -24.45 15.93 16.91
N ILE A 107 -23.12 15.80 16.90
CA ILE A 107 -22.21 16.46 17.82
C ILE A 107 -21.84 17.83 17.21
N PRO A 108 -22.35 18.94 17.79
CA PRO A 108 -22.04 20.28 17.30
C PRO A 108 -20.51 20.50 17.21
N GLY A 109 -20.02 20.98 16.06
CA GLY A 109 -18.59 21.26 15.86
C GLY A 109 -17.78 20.13 15.22
N THR A 110 -18.43 19.04 14.80
CA THR A 110 -17.78 17.94 14.07
C THR A 110 -18.24 17.83 12.61
N GLU A 111 -19.15 18.71 12.16
CA GLU A 111 -19.72 18.69 10.80
C GLU A 111 -18.69 18.95 9.68
N GLN A 112 -17.53 19.53 10.05
CA GLN A 112 -16.42 19.85 9.15
C GLN A 112 -15.18 18.96 9.37
N GLN A 113 -15.25 17.97 10.26
CA GLN A 113 -14.09 17.12 10.54
C GLN A 113 -13.96 16.05 9.46
N THR A 114 -12.80 16.02 8.80
CA THR A 114 -12.40 14.96 7.89
C THR A 114 -11.86 13.78 8.69
N ALA A 115 -12.09 12.56 8.21
CA ALA A 115 -11.55 11.38 8.86
C ALA A 115 -10.11 11.16 8.37
N GLN A 116 -9.18 10.98 9.30
CA GLN A 116 -7.84 10.48 8.97
C GLN A 116 -7.79 8.97 9.13
N ALA A 117 -7.14 8.32 8.18
CA ALA A 117 -6.87 6.90 8.21
C ALA A 117 -5.41 6.64 7.82
N ARG A 118 -4.85 5.56 8.36
CA ARG A 118 -3.46 5.19 8.14
C ARG A 118 -3.39 3.71 7.80
N ALA A 119 -2.52 3.37 6.87
CA ALA A 119 -2.17 2.01 6.53
C ALA A 119 -0.67 1.89 6.30
N THR A 120 -0.11 0.70 6.56
CA THR A 120 1.25 0.36 6.19
C THR A 120 1.19 -0.81 5.20
N ALA A 121 1.93 -0.74 4.10
CA ALA A 121 2.13 -1.86 3.21
C ALA A 121 3.61 -2.22 3.14
N VAL A 122 3.91 -3.52 3.21
CA VAL A 122 5.25 -4.09 3.28
C VAL A 122 5.59 -4.79 1.97
N ILE A 123 6.84 -4.67 1.55
CA ILE A 123 7.46 -5.37 0.42
C ILE A 123 8.38 -6.43 1.03
N ARG A 124 8.02 -7.70 0.85
CA ARG A 124 8.79 -8.84 1.38
C ARG A 124 9.48 -9.57 0.23
N GLY A 125 10.81 -9.65 0.31
CA GLY A 125 11.61 -10.54 -0.54
C GLY A 125 11.22 -12.00 -0.33
N LEU A 126 11.13 -12.74 -1.43
CA LEU A 126 10.76 -14.16 -1.47
C LEU A 126 11.95 -15.06 -1.81
N CYS A 127 13.10 -14.46 -2.14
CA CYS A 127 14.25 -15.16 -2.71
C CYS A 127 15.54 -14.82 -1.99
N ASP A 128 16.43 -15.79 -1.98
CA ASP A 128 17.82 -15.67 -1.57
C ASP A 128 18.72 -15.91 -2.79
N VAL A 129 19.88 -15.27 -2.81
CA VAL A 129 20.89 -15.45 -3.86
C VAL A 129 21.70 -16.71 -3.59
N ASP A 130 21.73 -17.62 -4.56
CA ASP A 130 22.62 -18.78 -4.55
C ASP A 130 23.92 -18.48 -5.32
N THR A 131 23.85 -17.70 -6.40
CA THR A 131 25.00 -17.27 -7.22
C THR A 131 24.73 -15.89 -7.80
N ASP A 132 25.75 -15.03 -7.83
CA ASP A 132 25.73 -13.68 -8.42
C ASP A 132 27.09 -13.44 -9.09
N GLU A 133 27.21 -13.90 -10.34
CA GLU A 133 28.39 -13.77 -11.20
C GLU A 133 28.07 -12.86 -12.40
N GLU A 134 29.10 -12.39 -13.11
CA GLU A 134 28.94 -11.36 -14.17
C GLU A 134 28.00 -11.76 -15.32
N ASP A 135 27.82 -13.05 -15.58
CA ASP A 135 27.02 -13.64 -16.66
C ASP A 135 25.99 -14.67 -16.18
N LEU A 136 25.86 -14.87 -14.87
CA LEU A 136 24.92 -15.82 -14.30
C LEU A 136 24.50 -15.44 -12.88
N VAL A 137 23.19 -15.32 -12.69
CA VAL A 137 22.57 -15.21 -11.37
C VAL A 137 21.66 -16.40 -11.15
N GLU A 138 21.78 -17.03 -9.98
CA GLU A 138 20.87 -18.07 -9.54
C GLU A 138 20.16 -17.63 -8.24
N LEU A 139 18.83 -17.62 -8.27
CA LEU A 139 18.00 -17.30 -7.11
C LEU A 139 17.23 -18.53 -6.66
N ARG A 140 17.15 -18.70 -5.34
CA ARG A 140 16.29 -19.68 -4.69
C ARG A 140 15.17 -18.96 -3.96
N CYS A 141 13.94 -19.26 -4.32
CA CYS A 141 12.77 -18.62 -3.76
C CYS A 141 11.92 -19.57 -2.91
N GLU A 142 10.99 -19.00 -2.14
CA GLU A 142 9.92 -19.76 -1.47
C GLU A 142 9.18 -20.68 -2.47
N GLU A 143 8.61 -21.76 -1.95
CA GLU A 143 7.89 -22.79 -2.74
C GLU A 143 8.79 -23.53 -3.75
N ASP A 144 10.08 -23.67 -3.43
CA ASP A 144 11.10 -24.36 -4.24
C ASP A 144 11.27 -23.80 -5.66
N ARG A 145 10.80 -22.58 -5.90
CA ARG A 145 11.00 -21.87 -7.17
C ARG A 145 12.46 -21.47 -7.31
N ARG A 146 12.99 -21.59 -8.52
CA ARG A 146 14.37 -21.22 -8.85
C ARG A 146 14.40 -20.39 -10.12
N TRP A 147 15.26 -19.38 -10.12
CA TRP A 147 15.54 -18.55 -11.27
C TRP A 147 17.00 -18.68 -11.66
N SER A 148 17.26 -18.66 -12.95
CA SER A 148 18.59 -18.62 -13.54
C SER A 148 18.51 -17.74 -14.78
N PHE A 149 19.31 -16.67 -14.80
CA PHE A 149 19.25 -15.65 -15.85
C PHE A 149 20.58 -14.90 -15.95
N ASP A 150 20.76 -14.17 -17.05
CA ASP A 150 21.94 -13.36 -17.30
C ASP A 150 21.69 -11.94 -16.76
N PRO A 151 22.47 -11.45 -15.78
CA PRO A 151 22.28 -10.11 -15.22
C PRO A 151 22.58 -8.99 -16.22
N GLN A 152 23.13 -9.27 -17.40
CA GLN A 152 23.36 -8.30 -18.47
C GLN A 152 22.23 -8.26 -19.51
N ASP A 153 21.30 -9.21 -19.46
CA ASP A 153 20.17 -9.33 -20.38
C ASP A 153 18.84 -9.18 -19.62
N GLU A 154 18.33 -7.95 -19.54
CA GLU A 154 17.07 -7.60 -18.86
C GLU A 154 15.87 -8.42 -19.35
N GLU A 155 15.87 -8.90 -20.61
CA GLU A 155 14.77 -9.73 -21.13
C GLU A 155 14.71 -11.11 -20.46
N THR A 156 15.79 -11.54 -19.81
CA THR A 156 15.88 -12.82 -19.10
C THR A 156 15.50 -12.71 -17.62
N TRP A 157 15.36 -11.49 -17.09
CA TRP A 157 15.15 -11.29 -15.67
C TRP A 157 13.73 -11.72 -15.24
N PRO A 158 13.58 -12.22 -14.01
CA PRO A 158 12.26 -12.44 -13.43
C PRO A 158 11.54 -11.12 -13.15
N ASP A 159 10.21 -11.13 -13.20
CA ASP A 159 9.42 -9.97 -12.81
C ASP A 159 9.58 -9.69 -11.31
N ALA A 160 9.52 -8.41 -10.91
CA ALA A 160 9.56 -8.04 -9.50
C ALA A 160 8.43 -8.73 -8.68
N ARG A 161 7.31 -9.05 -9.32
CA ARG A 161 6.18 -9.75 -8.70
C ARG A 161 6.47 -11.21 -8.35
N ASP A 162 7.47 -11.81 -9.00
CA ASP A 162 7.90 -13.16 -8.70
C ASP A 162 8.89 -13.20 -7.53
N LEU A 163 9.67 -12.12 -7.37
CA LEU A 163 10.68 -11.96 -6.34
C LEU A 163 10.14 -11.37 -5.03
N PHE A 164 9.07 -10.60 -5.08
CA PHE A 164 8.54 -9.88 -3.92
C PHE A 164 7.04 -10.05 -3.75
N ARG A 165 6.61 -10.16 -2.49
CA ARG A 165 5.21 -10.10 -2.07
C ARG A 165 4.91 -8.75 -1.43
N VAL A 166 3.80 -8.14 -1.84
CA VAL A 166 3.28 -6.91 -1.20
C VAL A 166 2.00 -7.22 -0.44
N TYR A 167 1.91 -6.76 0.81
CA TYR A 167 0.74 -6.95 1.66
C TYR A 167 0.59 -5.80 2.67
N LEU A 168 -0.61 -5.63 3.22
CA LEU A 168 -0.87 -4.69 4.30
C LEU A 168 -0.36 -5.27 5.62
N ASP A 169 0.35 -4.45 6.40
CA ASP A 169 0.77 -4.77 7.74
C ASP A 169 -0.35 -4.38 8.71
N GLU A 170 -0.82 -5.35 9.50
CA GLU A 170 -1.99 -5.26 10.40
C GLU A 170 -1.76 -4.37 11.64
#